data_AF-A0A2G2FA58-F1
#
_entry.id   AF-A0A2G2FA58-F1
#
_cell.length_a   1.000
_cell.length_b   1.000
_cell.length_c   1.000
_cell.angle_alpha   90.00
_cell.angle_beta   90.00
_cell.angle_gamma   90.00
#
_symmetry.space_group_name_H-M   'P 1'
#
loop_
_entity.id
_entity.type
_entity.pdbx_description
1 polymer ?
#
loop_
_entity_poly.entity_id
_entity_poly.type
_entity_poly.pdbx_seq_one_letter_code
_entity_poly.pdbx_strand_id
1 'polypeptide(L)'
;MKNIAANTFILLGFLLFSFCSFGQNNDPKSTSNNVKTIKQAKSESNPTELKTVKKNEPQTVSIGERRKVLTTQEKIEAIESHIEAIDTKIAYVNADDDLKEKAIQDNWFDKMQTIREELVAELNELKKL
;
A
#
# COMPACT_ATOMS: atom_id res chain seq x y z
N MET A 1 17.72 -37.60 44.15
CA MET A 1 18.50 -36.35 44.29
C MET A 1 19.15 -36.04 42.95
N LYS A 2 18.90 -34.85 42.39
CA LYS A 2 19.75 -34.10 41.44
C LYS A 2 18.98 -32.82 41.08
N ASN A 3 19.63 -31.67 41.23
CA ASN A 3 19.01 -30.35 41.09
C ASN A 3 19.24 -29.81 39.68
N ILE A 4 18.22 -29.19 39.07
CA ILE A 4 18.33 -28.24 37.95
C ILE A 4 17.33 -27.14 38.29
N ALA A 5 17.75 -26.12 39.03
CA ALA A 5 18.33 -24.87 38.52
C ALA A 5 17.25 -23.91 38.02
N ALA A 6 17.20 -22.72 38.62
CA ALA A 6 16.10 -21.79 38.48
C ALA A 6 16.18 -20.99 37.16
N ASN A 7 15.11 -21.05 36.37
CA ASN A 7 14.95 -20.15 35.23
C ASN A 7 14.55 -18.75 35.72
N THR A 8 15.55 -17.89 35.95
CA THR A 8 15.37 -16.45 36.11
C THR A 8 14.89 -15.83 34.80
N PHE A 9 13.57 -15.73 34.63
CA PHE A 9 12.94 -15.04 33.51
C PHE A 9 13.07 -13.52 33.70
N ILE A 10 14.23 -12.97 33.29
CA ILE A 10 14.49 -11.53 33.32
C ILE A 10 13.63 -10.87 32.22
N LEU A 11 12.47 -10.35 32.63
CA LEU A 11 11.50 -9.71 31.77
C LEU A 11 11.99 -8.28 31.45
N LEU A 12 12.91 -8.18 30.50
CA LEU A 12 13.65 -6.95 30.20
C LEU A 12 12.81 -5.96 29.37
N GLY A 13 12.45 -4.84 30.00
CA GLY A 13 12.45 -3.53 29.33
C GLY A 13 11.53 -3.31 28.13
N PHE A 14 10.21 -3.33 28.35
CA PHE A 14 9.32 -2.45 27.59
C PHE A 14 9.72 -0.99 27.90
N LEU A 15 10.28 -0.25 26.94
CA LEU A 15 10.23 1.23 26.83
C LEU A 15 11.17 1.76 25.72
N LEU A 16 10.65 1.87 24.49
CA LEU A 16 11.11 2.89 23.53
C LEU A 16 9.92 3.44 22.74
N PHE A 17 9.22 4.40 23.35
CA PHE A 17 8.36 5.34 22.62
C PHE A 17 9.24 6.21 21.72
N SER A 18 9.33 5.88 20.43
CA SER A 18 9.94 6.77 19.44
C SER A 18 8.85 7.65 18.83
N PHE A 19 8.66 8.85 19.39
CA PHE A 19 7.73 9.83 18.84
C PHE A 19 8.28 10.38 17.52
N CYS A 20 7.48 10.24 16.45
CA CYS A 20 7.77 10.87 15.17
C CYS A 20 7.59 12.39 15.28
N SER A 21 8.69 13.15 15.21
CA SER A 21 8.64 14.59 14.93
C SER A 21 8.66 14.81 13.41
N PHE A 22 7.48 14.92 12.82
CA PHE A 22 7.27 15.35 11.44
C PHE A 22 7.63 16.84 11.30
N GLY A 23 8.37 17.20 10.25
CA GLY A 23 9.01 18.52 10.14
C GLY A 23 8.19 19.59 9.40
N GLN A 24 8.77 20.78 9.31
CA GLN A 24 8.38 21.86 8.38
C GLN A 24 9.63 22.63 7.94
N ASN A 25 10.13 22.34 6.74
CA ASN A 25 11.09 23.21 6.04
C ASN A 25 10.29 24.32 5.34
N ASN A 26 10.56 25.58 5.72
CA ASN A 26 9.95 26.77 5.12
C ASN A 26 11.06 27.70 4.61
N ASP A 27 11.53 27.50 3.37
CA ASP A 27 12.49 28.39 2.70
C ASP A 27 11.81 29.24 1.61
N PRO A 28 11.79 30.57 1.74
CA PRO A 28 11.37 31.46 0.65
C PRO A 28 12.34 32.64 0.39
N LYS A 29 13.21 32.50 -0.63
CA LYS A 29 13.84 33.60 -1.43
C LYS A 29 14.65 32.99 -2.59
N SER A 30 14.37 33.22 -3.88
CA SER A 30 14.23 34.46 -4.67
C SER A 30 15.54 35.18 -5.01
N THR A 31 15.99 35.04 -6.27
CA THR A 31 16.75 35.97 -7.17
C THR A 31 17.11 35.12 -8.42
N SER A 32 16.64 35.30 -9.66
CA SER A 32 16.31 36.43 -10.56
C SER A 32 17.40 36.70 -11.61
N ASN A 33 16.96 36.91 -12.88
CA ASN A 33 17.65 37.50 -14.05
C ASN A 33 18.39 36.53 -15.03
N ASN A 34 18.37 36.68 -16.37
CA ASN A 34 17.52 37.44 -17.32
C ASN A 34 17.87 37.05 -18.81
N VAL A 35 17.10 37.51 -19.84
CA VAL A 35 17.42 37.54 -21.31
C VAL A 35 17.32 36.19 -22.08
N LYS A 36 16.71 35.99 -23.28
CA LYS A 36 15.87 36.72 -24.31
C LYS A 36 14.93 35.66 -25.00
N THR A 37 13.63 35.82 -25.31
CA THR A 37 12.94 36.70 -26.32
C THR A 37 13.13 36.22 -27.78
N ILE A 38 12.16 35.88 -28.67
CA ILE A 38 10.67 35.99 -28.77
C ILE A 38 10.05 34.80 -29.58
N LYS A 39 8.76 34.45 -29.37
CA LYS A 39 7.63 34.23 -30.35
C LYS A 39 6.56 33.28 -29.74
N GLN A 40 5.46 33.75 -29.13
CA GLN A 40 4.24 34.36 -29.69
C GLN A 40 3.48 33.50 -30.73
N ALA A 41 2.46 32.75 -30.29
CA ALA A 41 1.11 32.76 -30.89
C ALA A 41 0.05 31.96 -30.07
N LYS A 42 -0.99 32.67 -29.63
CA LYS A 42 -2.42 32.26 -29.63
C LYS A 42 -2.88 30.97 -28.91
N SER A 43 -3.53 31.15 -27.75
CA SER A 43 -4.89 30.62 -27.51
C SER A 43 -5.64 31.47 -26.44
N GLU A 44 -6.96 31.29 -26.36
CA GLU A 44 -7.94 32.18 -25.72
C GLU A 44 -8.03 32.14 -24.17
N SER A 45 -8.83 33.07 -23.65
CA SER A 45 -8.96 33.48 -22.25
C SER A 45 -9.93 32.64 -21.39
N ASN A 46 -9.53 32.41 -20.12
CA ASN A 46 -10.26 32.55 -18.82
C ASN A 46 -11.82 32.58 -18.76
N PRO A 47 -12.46 32.22 -17.60
CA PRO A 47 -11.87 31.92 -16.29
C PRO A 47 -12.45 30.70 -15.50
N THR A 48 -11.84 30.43 -14.36
CA THR A 48 -12.26 29.56 -13.25
C THR A 48 -13.72 29.76 -12.79
N GLU A 49 -14.46 28.66 -12.57
CA GLU A 49 -15.69 28.66 -11.76
C GLU A 49 -15.50 27.81 -10.48
N LEU A 50 -15.65 28.44 -9.32
CA LEU A 50 -15.55 27.82 -8.00
C LEU A 50 -16.82 27.02 -7.68
N LYS A 51 -16.76 25.67 -7.74
CA LYS A 51 -17.83 24.83 -7.19
C LYS A 51 -17.75 24.75 -5.66
N THR A 52 -18.64 25.48 -5.01
CA THR A 52 -18.85 25.52 -3.56
C THR A 52 -19.09 24.12 -2.98
N VAL A 53 -18.26 23.73 -2.01
CA VAL A 53 -18.43 22.49 -1.23
C VAL A 53 -19.69 22.59 -0.37
N LYS A 54 -20.70 21.77 -0.67
CA LYS A 54 -21.87 21.62 0.22
C LYS A 54 -21.52 20.68 1.37
N LYS A 55 -21.54 21.26 2.57
CA LYS A 55 -21.52 20.65 3.92
C LYS A 55 -22.16 19.26 3.97
N ASN A 56 -21.38 18.26 4.37
CA ASN A 56 -21.83 16.88 4.56
C ASN A 56 -22.81 16.78 5.74
N GLU A 57 -23.97 16.18 5.50
CA GLU A 57 -24.80 15.59 6.57
C GLU A 57 -24.23 14.20 6.93
N PRO A 58 -24.35 13.76 8.20
CA PRO A 58 -23.91 12.43 8.60
C PRO A 58 -24.86 11.38 8.03
N GLN A 59 -24.49 10.76 6.92
CA GLN A 59 -25.19 9.57 6.41
C GLN A 59 -25.08 8.43 7.44
N THR A 60 -26.21 8.07 8.02
CA THR A 60 -26.36 6.92 8.91
C THR A 60 -26.14 5.64 8.13
N VAL A 61 -24.93 5.07 8.24
CA VAL A 61 -24.60 3.79 7.60
C VAL A 61 -25.44 2.68 8.24
N SER A 62 -26.44 2.21 7.50
CA SER A 62 -27.33 1.14 7.95
C SER A 62 -26.54 -0.15 8.19
N ILE A 63 -26.48 -0.62 9.44
CA ILE A 63 -25.89 -1.90 9.81
C ILE A 63 -26.85 -3.01 9.35
N GLY A 64 -26.75 -3.36 8.07
CA GLY A 64 -27.64 -4.31 7.39
C GLY A 64 -26.97 -5.03 6.22
N GLU A 65 -25.64 -5.04 6.17
CA GLU A 65 -24.88 -5.58 5.05
C GLU A 65 -24.92 -7.12 5.05
N ARG A 66 -25.92 -7.67 4.35
CA ARG A 66 -25.97 -9.09 4.01
C ARG A 66 -24.73 -9.42 3.19
N ARG A 67 -23.83 -10.24 3.75
CA ARG A 67 -22.65 -10.75 3.03
C ARG A 67 -23.11 -11.37 1.71
N LYS A 68 -22.78 -10.74 0.58
CA LYS A 68 -23.06 -11.30 -0.75
C LYS A 68 -22.25 -12.58 -0.89
N VAL A 69 -22.93 -13.72 -1.09
CA VAL A 69 -22.25 -14.97 -1.46
C VAL A 69 -21.80 -14.81 -2.91
N LEU A 70 -20.49 -14.82 -3.14
CA LEU A 70 -19.91 -14.78 -4.48
C LEU A 70 -20.21 -16.09 -5.21
N THR A 71 -20.62 -15.96 -6.47
CA THR A 71 -20.68 -17.07 -7.44
C THR A 71 -19.29 -17.66 -7.69
N THR A 72 -19.21 -18.88 -8.22
CA THR A 72 -17.93 -19.52 -8.57
C THR A 72 -17.10 -18.65 -9.52
N GLN A 73 -17.75 -18.01 -10.50
CA GLN A 73 -17.08 -17.13 -11.46
C GLN A 73 -16.49 -15.88 -10.78
N GLU A 74 -17.26 -15.19 -9.92
CA GLU A 74 -16.75 -14.04 -9.16
C GLU A 74 -15.55 -14.42 -8.24
N LYS A 75 -15.49 -15.65 -7.75
CA LYS A 75 -14.34 -16.14 -6.97
C LYS A 75 -13.12 -16.40 -7.85
N ILE A 76 -13.31 -17.02 -9.02
CA ILE A 76 -12.24 -17.26 -10.01
C ILE A 76 -11.60 -15.93 -10.41
N GLU A 77 -12.40 -14.93 -10.78
CA GLU A 77 -11.93 -13.60 -11.16
C GLU A 77 -11.18 -12.88 -10.02
N ALA A 78 -11.68 -12.99 -8.78
CA ALA A 78 -11.01 -12.41 -7.61
C ALA A 78 -9.63 -13.06 -7.35
N ILE A 79 -9.52 -14.39 -7.48
CA ILE A 79 -8.26 -15.13 -7.30
C ILE A 79 -7.27 -14.80 -8.41
N GLU A 80 -7.71 -14.74 -9.66
CA GLU A 80 -6.86 -14.35 -10.80
C GLU A 80 -6.32 -12.93 -10.62
N SER A 81 -7.16 -11.99 -10.20
CA SER A 81 -6.75 -10.62 -9.87
C SER A 81 -5.75 -10.56 -8.69
N HIS A 82 -5.90 -11.41 -7.66
CA HIS A 82 -4.93 -11.50 -6.57
C HIS A 82 -3.57 -12.04 -7.02
N ILE A 83 -3.54 -13.03 -7.93
CA ILE A 83 -2.29 -13.55 -8.51
C ILE A 83 -1.58 -12.46 -9.32
N GLU A 84 -2.31 -11.75 -10.19
CA GLU A 84 -1.75 -10.62 -10.97
C GLU A 84 -1.21 -9.51 -10.06
N ALA A 85 -1.91 -9.20 -8.96
CA ALA A 85 -1.46 -8.23 -7.97
C ALA A 85 -0.20 -8.65 -7.21
N ILE A 86 0.01 -9.96 -6.98
CA ILE A 86 1.26 -10.50 -6.43
C ILE A 86 2.39 -10.35 -7.44
N ASP A 87 2.17 -10.79 -8.69
CA ASP A 87 3.18 -10.72 -9.76
C ASP A 87 3.62 -9.26 -10.03
N THR A 88 2.66 -8.33 -10.03
CA THR A 88 2.92 -6.88 -10.13
C THR A 88 3.76 -6.35 -8.96
N LYS A 89 3.46 -6.78 -7.72
CA LYS A 89 4.25 -6.37 -6.54
C LYS A 89 5.66 -6.94 -6.57
N ILE A 90 5.82 -8.20 -6.99
CA ILE A 90 7.14 -8.82 -7.15
C ILE A 90 7.96 -8.08 -8.21
N ALA A 91 7.35 -7.69 -9.34
CA ALA A 91 8.02 -6.89 -10.36
C ALA A 91 8.43 -5.50 -9.84
N TYR A 92 7.53 -4.81 -9.12
CA TYR A 92 7.82 -3.51 -8.50
C TYR A 92 8.98 -3.59 -7.50
N VAL A 93 8.96 -4.54 -6.57
CA VAL A 93 10.01 -4.72 -5.57
C VAL A 93 11.35 -5.13 -6.21
N ASN A 94 11.34 -5.89 -7.31
CA ASN A 94 12.58 -6.24 -8.02
C ASN A 94 13.20 -5.09 -8.84
N ALA A 95 12.47 -4.01 -9.10
CA ALA A 95 12.93 -2.86 -9.86
C ALA A 95 13.63 -1.78 -9.01
N ASP A 96 13.63 -1.95 -7.68
CA ASP A 96 14.20 -1.03 -6.69
C ASP A 96 15.13 -1.83 -5.77
N ASP A 97 16.44 -1.54 -5.80
CA ASP A 97 17.45 -2.35 -5.10
C ASP A 97 17.32 -2.27 -3.57
N ASP A 98 16.93 -1.12 -3.00
CA ASP A 98 16.74 -0.94 -1.55
C ASP A 98 15.53 -1.76 -1.06
N LEU A 99 14.41 -1.72 -1.80
CA LEU A 99 13.23 -2.53 -1.51
C LEU A 99 13.51 -4.03 -1.69
N LYS A 100 14.29 -4.39 -2.72
CA LYS A 100 14.67 -5.78 -3.00
C LYS A 100 15.57 -6.37 -1.93
N GLU A 101 16.60 -5.64 -1.48
CA GLU A 101 17.47 -6.11 -0.40
C GLU A 101 16.66 -6.34 0.88
N LYS A 102 15.80 -5.39 1.25
CA LYS A 102 14.90 -5.56 2.39
C LYS A 102 13.95 -6.75 2.22
N ALA A 103 13.37 -6.94 1.03
CA ALA A 103 12.49 -8.08 0.75
C ALA A 103 13.21 -9.44 0.82
N ILE A 104 14.52 -9.49 0.51
CA ILE A 104 15.36 -10.68 0.76
C ILE A 104 15.56 -10.88 2.26
N GLN A 105 15.96 -9.85 3.00
CA GLN A 105 16.17 -9.93 4.46
C GLN A 105 14.92 -10.37 5.24
N ASP A 106 13.74 -9.91 4.82
CA ASP A 106 12.45 -10.24 5.44
C ASP A 106 11.87 -11.60 4.96
N ASN A 107 12.55 -12.35 4.09
CA ASN A 107 12.03 -13.52 3.36
C ASN A 107 10.65 -13.24 2.73
N TRP A 108 10.48 -12.06 2.13
CA TRP A 108 9.20 -11.59 1.59
C TRP A 108 8.83 -12.29 0.28
N PHE A 109 9.81 -12.55 -0.60
CA PHE A 109 9.58 -13.25 -1.86
C PHE A 109 9.03 -14.66 -1.66
N ASP A 110 9.58 -15.43 -0.73
CA ASP A 110 9.09 -16.78 -0.41
C ASP A 110 7.63 -16.75 0.08
N LYS A 111 7.29 -15.78 0.94
CA LYS A 111 5.91 -15.59 1.43
C LYS A 111 4.95 -15.25 0.29
N MET A 112 5.36 -14.38 -0.64
CA MET A 112 4.54 -14.07 -1.82
C MET A 112 4.36 -15.30 -2.71
N GLN A 113 5.42 -16.11 -2.90
CA GLN A 113 5.37 -17.34 -3.67
C GLN A 113 4.42 -18.38 -3.04
N THR A 114 4.48 -18.59 -1.71
CA THR A 114 3.55 -19.50 -1.01
C THR A 114 2.10 -19.05 -1.19
N ILE A 115 1.79 -17.77 -0.97
CA ILE A 115 0.41 -17.25 -1.16
C ILE A 115 -0.04 -17.42 -2.61
N ARG A 116 0.86 -17.20 -3.58
CA ARG A 116 0.58 -17.39 -5.00
C ARG A 116 0.29 -18.85 -5.34
N GLU A 117 1.02 -19.79 -4.77
CA GLU A 117 0.80 -21.24 -4.94
C GLU A 117 -0.52 -21.71 -4.32
N GLU A 118 -0.87 -21.21 -3.13
CA GLU A 118 -2.17 -21.44 -2.49
C GLU A 118 -3.33 -20.94 -3.35
N LEU A 119 -3.23 -19.71 -3.89
CA LEU A 119 -4.22 -19.12 -4.79
C LEU A 119 -4.35 -19.92 -6.10
N VAL A 120 -3.23 -20.39 -6.69
CA VAL A 120 -3.25 -21.24 -7.88
C VAL A 120 -3.89 -22.60 -7.58
N ALA A 121 -3.66 -23.17 -6.39
CA ALA A 121 -4.32 -24.41 -5.97
C ALA A 121 -5.84 -24.21 -5.83
N GLU A 122 -6.30 -23.15 -5.16
CA GLU A 122 -7.72 -22.83 -5.04
C GLU A 122 -8.38 -22.59 -6.41
N LEU A 123 -7.72 -21.85 -7.30
CA LEU A 123 -8.16 -21.60 -8.67
C LEU A 123 -8.35 -22.92 -9.46
N ASN A 124 -7.43 -23.86 -9.29
CA ASN A 124 -7.49 -25.16 -9.95
C ASN A 124 -8.60 -26.06 -9.39
N GLU A 125 -8.94 -25.96 -8.10
CA GLU A 125 -10.11 -26.67 -7.55
C GLU A 125 -11.42 -26.05 -8.02
N LEU A 126 -11.54 -24.71 -8.04
CA LEU A 126 -12.74 -24.02 -8.52
C LEU A 126 -13.02 -24.27 -10.00
N LYS A 127 -11.99 -24.48 -10.84
CA LYS A 127 -12.11 -24.79 -12.26
C LYS A 127 -12.41 -26.27 -12.58
N LYS A 128 -12.48 -27.14 -11.57
CA LYS A 128 -12.89 -28.56 -11.71
C LYS A 128 -14.37 -28.81 -11.40
N LEU A 129 -15.06 -27.80 -10.86
CA LEU A 129 -16.48 -27.83 -10.46
C LEU A 129 -17.42 -27.49 -11.62
#